data_AF-A0A2V6JH26-F1
#
_entry.id   AF-A0A2V6JH26-F1
#
_cell.length_a   1.000
_cell.length_b   1.000
_cell.length_c   1.000
_cell.angle_alpha   90.00
_cell.angle_beta   90.00
_cell.angle_gamma   90.00
#
_symmetry.space_group_name_H-M   'P 1'
#
loop_
_entity.id
_entity.type
_entity.pdbx_description
1 polymer ?
#
loop_
_entity_poly.entity_id
_entity_poly.type
_entity_poly.pdbx_seq_one_letter_code
_entity_poly.pdbx_strand_id
1 'polypeptide(L)' 'MQPLPARPVFVVGSPRSGTSILTWCLGHHPNLFPVPESNWMGDFAVNVAIAYLLLDLECDGYSR' A
#
# COMPACT_ATOMS: atom_id res chain seq x y z
N MET A 1 13.23 21.89 12.89
CA MET A 1 13.71 21.09 11.74
C MET A 1 12.60 20.09 11.43
N GLN A 2 11.97 20.15 10.25
CA GLN A 2 10.94 19.17 9.90
C GLN A 2 11.61 17.83 9.53
N PRO A 3 11.03 16.67 9.90
CA PRO A 3 11.59 15.38 9.52
C PRO A 3 11.69 15.29 7.99
N LEU A 4 12.77 14.71 7.47
CA LEU A 4 12.83 14.36 6.04
C LEU A 4 11.67 13.41 5.72
N PRO A 5 10.98 13.59 4.58
CA PRO A 5 9.90 12.69 4.18
C PRO A 5 10.41 11.25 4.08
N ALA A 6 9.59 10.30 4.53
CA ALA A 6 9.91 8.89 4.43
C ALA A 6 10.13 8.48 2.97
N ARG A 7 11.14 7.64 2.72
CA ARG A 7 11.49 7.11 1.39
C ARG A 7 11.31 5.59 1.37
N PRO A 8 10.06 5.09 1.33
CA PRO A 8 9.80 3.65 1.34
C PRO A 8 10.26 3.00 0.03
N VAL A 9 10.65 1.73 0.12
CA VAL A 9 10.93 0.88 -1.04
C VAL A 9 9.82 -0.14 -1.15
N PHE A 10 9.17 -0.21 -2.31
CA PHE A 10 8.13 -1.20 -2.59
C PHE A 10 8.69 -2.32 -3.46
N VAL A 11 8.49 -3.56 -3.03
CA VAL A 11 8.78 -4.75 -3.82
C VAL A 11 7.47 -5.22 -4.46
N VAL A 12 7.36 -5.12 -5.78
CA VAL A 12 6.14 -5.45 -6.53
C VAL A 12 6.45 -6.52 -7.58
N GLY A 13 5.62 -7.56 -7.64
CA GLY A 13 5.77 -8.65 -8.60
C GLY A 13 4.60 -9.64 -8.50
N SER A 14 4.49 -10.55 -9.46
CA SER A 14 3.46 -11.61 -9.41
C SER A 14 3.72 -12.58 -8.25
N PRO A 15 2.69 -13.28 -7.74
CA PRO A 15 2.90 -14.37 -6.80
C PRO A 15 3.94 -15.37 -7.33
N ARG A 16 4.79 -15.88 -6.42
CA ARG A 16 5.85 -16.87 -6.72
C ARG A 16 7.00 -16.39 -7.62
N SER A 17 7.13 -15.09 -7.88
CA SER A 17 8.27 -14.50 -8.63
C SER A 17 9.54 -14.25 -7.80
N GLY A 18 9.55 -14.66 -6.52
CA GLY A 18 10.69 -14.43 -5.62
C GLY A 18 10.68 -13.07 -4.91
N THR A 19 9.53 -12.39 -4.85
CA THR A 19 9.37 -11.15 -4.06
C THR A 19 9.73 -11.34 -2.58
N SER A 20 9.37 -12.48 -1.98
CA SER A 20 9.68 -12.76 -0.57
C SER A 20 11.18 -12.88 -0.29
N ILE A 21 11.94 -13.58 -1.15
CA ILE A 21 13.40 -13.72 -0.98
C ILE A 21 14.11 -12.39 -1.26
N LEU A 22 13.61 -11.60 -2.21
CA LEU A 22 14.13 -10.26 -2.47
C LEU A 22 13.93 -9.33 -1.26
N THR A 23 12.74 -9.31 -0.67
CA THR A 23 12.45 -8.54 0.56
C THR A 23 13.37 -8.96 1.71
N TRP A 24 13.61 -10.27 1.85
CA TRP A 24 14.51 -10.80 2.87
C TRP A 24 15.96 -10.32 2.67
N CYS A 25 16.49 -10.41 1.45
CA CYS A 25 17.82 -9.89 1.11
C CYS A 25 17.94 -8.38 1.41
N LEU A 26 16.91 -7.59 1.08
CA LEU A 26 16.89 -6.15 1.32
C LEU A 26 16.86 -5.81 2.82
N GLY A 27 16.18 -6.64 3.62
CA GLY A 27 16.11 -6.50 5.07
C GLY A 27 17.46 -6.67 5.80
N HIS A 28 18.47 -7.24 5.14
CA HIS A 28 19.84 -7.31 5.69
C HIS A 28 20.62 -5.98 5.54
N HIS A 29 20.11 -5.01 4.78
CA HIS A 29 20.77 -3.71 4.63
C HIS A 29 20.54 -2.83 5.88
N PRO A 30 21.59 -2.21 6.47
CA PRO A 30 21.48 -1.54 7.78
C PRO A 30 20.56 -0.32 7.80
N ASN A 31 20.26 0.27 6.64
CA ASN A 31 19.38 1.43 6.52
C ASN A 31 17.97 1.08 6.03
N LEU A 32 17.63 -0.21 5.96
CA LEU A 32 16.30 -0.66 5.55
C LEU A 32 15.66 -1.46 6.67
N PHE A 33 14.42 -1.11 7.00
CA PHE A 33 13.62 -1.82 7.97
C PHE A 33 12.65 -2.75 7.22
N PRO A 34 12.82 -4.09 7.27
CA PRO A 34 11.93 -5.02 6.61
C PRO A 34 10.57 -5.04 7.30
N VAL A 35 9.49 -5.02 6.51
CA VAL A 35 8.11 -5.10 6.97
C VAL A 35 7.50 -6.40 6.46
N PRO A 36 6.62 -7.07 7.22
CA PRO A 36 5.88 -8.23 6.73
C PRO A 36 5.07 -7.93 5.46
N GLU A 37 4.71 -8.99 4.73
CA GLU A 37 3.94 -8.87 3.50
C GLU A 37 2.62 -8.10 3.72
N SER A 38 2.38 -7.09 2.88
CA SER A 38 1.24 -6.17 3.00
C SER A 38 0.01 -6.70 2.27
N ASN A 39 -0.38 -7.94 2.56
CA ASN A 39 -1.50 -8.64 1.90
C ASN A 39 -2.84 -7.89 2.02
N TRP A 40 -3.00 -7.04 3.03
CA TRP A 40 -4.18 -6.20 3.25
C TRP A 40 -4.27 -4.98 2.32
N MET A 41 -3.16 -4.57 1.69
CA MET A 41 -3.09 -3.29 0.98
C MET A 41 -3.93 -3.29 -0.30
N GLY A 42 -4.08 -4.44 -0.95
CA GLY A 42 -4.98 -4.60 -2.11
C GLY A 42 -6.44 -4.41 -1.73
N ASP A 43 -6.91 -5.16 -0.73
CA ASP A 43 -8.28 -5.06 -0.21
C ASP A 43 -8.58 -3.64 0.28
N PHE A 44 -7.63 -3.01 0.99
CA PHE A 44 -7.75 -1.64 1.44
C PHE A 44 -7.94 -0.65 0.27
N ALA A 45 -7.14 -0.77 -0.80
CA ALA A 45 -7.26 0.12 -1.97
C ALA A 45 -8.62 -0.01 -2.65
N VAL A 46 -9.14 -1.24 -2.80
CA VAL A 46 -10.46 -1.50 -3.36
C VAL A 46 -11.56 -0.92 -2.46
N ASN A 47 -11.49 -1.15 -1.15
CA ASN A 47 -12.49 -0.67 -0.20
C ASN A 47 -12.55 0.87 -0.15
N VAL A 48 -11.40 1.55 -0.19
CA VAL A 48 -11.35 3.03 -0.24
C VAL A 48 -11.97 3.55 -1.53
N ALA A 49 -11.67 2.93 -2.68
CA ALA A 49 -12.26 3.32 -3.95
C ALA A 49 -13.79 3.16 -3.96
N ILE A 50 -14.30 2.05 -3.43
CA ILE A 50 -15.74 1.81 -3.28
C ILE A 50 -16.37 2.84 -2.34
N ALA A 51 -15.77 3.09 -1.18
CA ALA A 51 -16.27 4.06 -0.22
C ALA A 51 -16.36 5.47 -0.83
N TYR A 52 -15.36 5.87 -1.61
CA TYR A 52 -15.38 7.16 -2.30
C TYR A 52 -16.50 7.23 -3.36
N LEU A 53 -16.67 6.17 -4.16
CA LEU A 53 -17.74 6.10 -5.16
C LEU A 53 -19.15 6.14 -4.54
N LEU A 54 -19.35 5.48 -3.40
CA LEU A 54 -20.63 5.50 -2.70
C LEU A 54 -20.93 6.89 -2.12
N LEU A 55 -19.92 7.56 -1.56
CA LEU A 55 -20.07 8.94 -1.07
C LEU A 55 -20.43 9.92 -2.20
N ASP A 56 -19.85 9.76 -3.38
CA ASP A 56 -20.22 10.59 -4.55
C ASP A 56 -21.67 10.34 -4.99
N LEU A 57 -22.14 9.09 -5.00
CA LEU A 57 -23.54 8.77 -5.32
C LEU A 57 -24.54 9.31 -4.29
N GLU A 58 -24.15 9.40 -3.02
CA GLU A 58 -25.00 9.96 -1.96
C GLU A 58 -25.13 11.49 -2.09
N CYS A 59 -24.08 12.18 -2.54
CA CYS A 59 -24.13 13.60 -2.92
C CYS A 59 -25.03 13.87 -4.13
N ASP A 60 -25.05 12.98 -5.13
CA ASP A 60 -25.98 13.07 -6.27
C ASP A 60 -27.44 12.81 -5.87
N GLY A 61 -27.68 12.05 -4.80
CA GLY A 61 -29.00 11.82 -4.22
C GLY A 61 -29.52 12.98 -3.35
N TYR A 62 -28.61 13.74 -2.73
CA TYR A 62 -28.93 14.88 -1.83
C TYR A 62 -29.17 16.21 -2.58
N SER A 63 -28.85 16.28 -3.87
CA SER A 63 -29.01 17.48 -4.71
C SER A 63 -30.33 17.53 -5.51
N ARG A 64 -31.32 16.69 -5.17
CA ARG A 64 -32.72 16.78 -5.60
C ARG A 64 -33.66 16.96 -4.41
#